data_AF-A0A1H9CL45-F1
#
_entry.id   AF-A0A1H9CL45-F1
#
_cell.length_a   1.000
_cell.length_b   1.000
_cell.length_c   1.000
_cell.angle_alpha   90.00
_cell.angle_beta   90.00
_cell.angle_gamma   90.00
#
_symmetry.space_group_name_H-M   'P 1'
#
loop_
_entity.id
_entity.type
_entity.pdbx_description
1 polymer ?
#
loop_
_entity_poly.entity_id
_entity_poly.type
_entity_poly.pdbx_seq_one_letter_code
_entity_poly.pdbx_strand_id
1 'polypeptide(L)'
;MRSGLDEVAAALLGVGSAPRRPDRDAATYWSEPPPGGSDDPVARIVAIRRLGSASRRPVGAVAQLVAVAAALRTGVDRVEDATLGFQGRVLTTGDFLATWAVELAVHQLDLARDLAVPSPPARALALARQTVEALLGDRLPGDDDAGAVLLATGRRAATADELRTLGAGAERLPLL
;
A
#
# COMPACT_ATOMS: atom_id res chain seq x y z
N MET A 1 -11.79 -17.30 -2.28
CA MET A 1 -10.71 -16.31 -2.03
C MET A 1 -11.05 -15.10 -2.87
N ARG A 2 -11.53 -14.01 -2.26
CA ARG A 2 -11.72 -12.75 -2.98
C ARG A 2 -10.34 -12.24 -3.38
N SER A 3 -10.19 -11.72 -4.60
CA SER A 3 -8.94 -11.07 -4.99
C SER A 3 -8.81 -9.75 -4.22
N GLY A 4 -7.60 -9.20 -4.08
CA GLY A 4 -7.42 -7.90 -3.41
C GLY A 4 -8.30 -6.79 -4.04
N LEU A 5 -8.50 -6.82 -5.36
CA LEU A 5 -9.36 -5.87 -6.07
C LEU A 5 -10.86 -6.03 -5.75
N ASP A 6 -11.33 -7.24 -5.46
CA ASP A 6 -12.72 -7.47 -5.07
C ASP A 6 -12.98 -6.90 -3.66
N GLU A 7 -11.98 -6.92 -2.78
CA GLU A 7 -12.06 -6.30 -1.46
C GLU A 7 -12.06 -4.77 -1.55
N VAL A 8 -11.31 -4.18 -2.50
CA VAL A 8 -11.39 -2.74 -2.81
C VAL A 8 -12.78 -2.36 -3.27
N ALA A 9 -13.33 -3.09 -4.25
CA ALA A 9 -14.65 -2.80 -4.78
C ALA A 9 -15.72 -2.93 -3.68
N ALA A 10 -15.62 -3.97 -2.84
CA ALA A 10 -16.53 -4.15 -1.71
C ALA A 10 -16.41 -3.02 -0.67
N ALA A 11 -15.20 -2.57 -0.36
CA ALA A 11 -14.97 -1.45 0.56
C ALA A 11 -15.58 -0.15 0.02
N LEU A 12 -15.35 0.17 -1.25
CA LEU A 12 -15.91 1.37 -1.89
C LEU A 12 -17.44 1.33 -2.01
N LEU A 13 -18.03 0.15 -2.24
CA LEU A 13 -19.49 -0.02 -2.22
C LEU A 13 -20.08 0.02 -0.81
N GLY A 14 -19.27 -0.20 0.22
CA GLY A 14 -19.64 -0.14 1.65
C GLY A 14 -19.35 1.20 2.32
N VAL A 15 -19.08 2.26 1.55
CA VAL A 15 -18.91 3.61 2.11
C VAL A 15 -20.18 4.02 2.87
N GLY A 16 -20.01 4.52 4.09
CA GLY A 16 -21.10 4.89 4.99
C GLY A 16 -21.78 3.71 5.69
N SER A 17 -21.38 2.46 5.40
CA SER A 17 -22.00 1.27 6.00
C SER A 17 -21.27 0.77 7.25
N ALA A 18 -20.11 1.34 7.60
CA ALA A 18 -19.35 0.89 8.76
C ALA A 18 -20.00 1.39 10.07
N PRO A 19 -20.40 0.50 11.00
CA PRO A 19 -21.22 0.85 12.15
C PRO A 19 -20.43 1.51 13.30
N ARG A 20 -19.14 1.77 13.12
CA ARG A 20 -18.22 2.21 14.17
C ARG A 20 -17.33 3.37 13.68
N ARG A 21 -16.80 4.14 14.64
CA ARG A 21 -15.75 5.13 14.40
C ARG A 21 -14.52 4.47 13.76
N PRO A 22 -13.71 5.20 12.97
CA PRO A 22 -12.47 4.66 12.44
C PRO A 22 -11.57 4.17 13.59
N ASP A 23 -11.01 2.98 13.41
CA ASP A 23 -10.09 2.34 14.37
C ASP A 23 -8.65 2.29 13.86
N ARG A 24 -8.43 2.68 12.60
CA ARG A 24 -7.14 2.86 11.97
C ARG A 24 -7.16 4.14 11.13
N ASP A 25 -5.97 4.66 10.88
CA ASP A 25 -5.67 5.70 9.89
C ASP A 25 -4.76 5.15 8.78
N ALA A 26 -4.38 6.00 7.83
CA ALA A 26 -3.53 5.62 6.71
C ALA A 26 -2.16 5.02 7.09
N ALA A 27 -1.66 5.28 8.31
CA ALA A 27 -0.38 4.76 8.79
C ALA A 27 -0.56 3.51 9.65
N THR A 28 -1.38 3.61 10.69
CA THR A 28 -1.65 2.52 11.64
C THR A 28 -2.36 1.33 11.00
N TYR A 29 -2.96 1.48 9.82
CA TYR A 29 -3.42 0.34 9.02
C TYR A 29 -2.33 -0.72 8.82
N TRP A 30 -1.08 -0.29 8.60
CA TRP A 30 0.05 -1.17 8.27
C TRP A 30 0.72 -1.82 9.50
N SER A 31 0.38 -1.40 10.71
CA SER A 31 1.08 -1.88 11.93
C SER A 31 0.76 -3.33 12.31
N GLU A 32 -0.30 -3.89 11.72
CA GLU A 32 -0.70 -5.28 11.95
C GLU A 32 -1.08 -5.95 10.64
N PRO A 33 -0.72 -7.23 10.45
CA PRO A 33 -1.19 -7.98 9.30
C PRO A 33 -2.72 -8.08 9.30
N PRO A 34 -3.35 -8.10 8.12
CA PRO A 34 -4.80 -8.20 8.04
C PRO A 34 -5.28 -9.57 8.60
N PRO A 35 -6.39 -9.59 9.36
CA PRO A 35 -6.95 -10.81 9.90
C PRO A 35 -7.34 -11.78 8.77
N GLY A 36 -6.90 -13.04 8.88
CA GLY A 36 -7.22 -14.10 7.92
C GLY A 36 -6.19 -14.33 6.82
N GLY A 37 -5.05 -13.64 6.86
CA GLY A 37 -3.87 -14.03 6.08
C GLY A 37 -3.41 -15.44 6.46
N SER A 38 -3.08 -16.27 5.46
CA SER A 38 -2.47 -17.56 5.73
C SER A 38 -0.98 -17.36 6.03
N ASP A 39 -0.56 -17.76 7.24
CA ASP A 39 0.86 -17.82 7.60
C ASP A 39 1.62 -18.88 6.79
N ASP A 40 0.93 -19.79 6.10
CA ASP A 40 1.53 -20.80 5.24
C ASP A 40 2.14 -20.16 3.97
N PRO A 41 3.48 -20.16 3.82
CA PRO A 41 4.16 -19.62 2.65
C PRO A 41 3.73 -20.31 1.35
N VAL A 42 3.37 -21.60 1.40
CA VAL A 42 2.95 -22.37 0.23
C VAL A 42 1.57 -21.95 -0.24
N ALA A 43 0.60 -21.83 0.66
CA ALA A 43 -0.72 -21.27 0.35
C ALA A 43 -0.62 -19.87 -0.27
N ARG A 44 0.27 -19.02 0.25
CA ARG A 44 0.53 -17.67 -0.26
C ARG A 44 1.11 -17.68 -1.69
N ILE A 45 2.12 -18.50 -1.95
CA ILE A 45 2.71 -18.65 -3.30
C ILE A 45 1.67 -19.19 -4.29
N VAL A 46 0.86 -20.17 -3.89
CA VAL A 46 -0.20 -20.73 -4.73
C VAL A 46 -1.28 -19.68 -5.02
N ALA A 47 -1.67 -18.87 -4.03
CA ALA A 47 -2.59 -17.75 -4.19
C ALA A 47 -2.06 -16.72 -5.20
N ILE A 48 -0.81 -16.27 -5.05
CA ILE A 48 -0.15 -15.33 -5.96
C ILE A 48 -0.09 -15.89 -7.39
N ARG A 49 0.31 -17.16 -7.55
CA ARG A 49 0.33 -17.82 -8.86
C ARG A 49 -1.04 -17.90 -9.52
N ARG A 50 -2.11 -18.14 -8.74
CA ARG A 50 -3.48 -18.17 -9.26
C ARG A 50 -3.99 -16.79 -9.66
N LEU A 51 -3.67 -15.74 -8.91
CA LEU A 51 -3.95 -14.36 -9.31
C LEU A 51 -3.21 -13.99 -10.61
N GLY A 52 -1.93 -14.33 -10.71
CA GLY A 52 -1.14 -14.12 -11.91
C GLY A 52 -1.67 -14.90 -13.13
N SER A 53 -2.15 -16.13 -12.94
CA SER A 53 -2.67 -16.97 -14.02
C SER A 53 -4.11 -16.62 -14.45
N ALA A 54 -4.89 -15.95 -13.60
CA ALA A 54 -6.22 -15.43 -13.96
C ALA A 54 -6.15 -14.41 -15.10
N SER A 55 -5.03 -13.68 -15.19
CA SER A 55 -4.70 -12.82 -16.33
C SER A 55 -4.05 -13.65 -17.44
N ARG A 56 -4.87 -14.33 -18.25
CA ARG A 56 -4.40 -15.24 -19.33
C ARG A 56 -3.39 -14.59 -20.29
N ARG A 57 -3.33 -13.25 -20.37
CA ARG A 57 -2.30 -12.45 -21.04
C ARG A 57 -2.04 -11.15 -20.25
N PRO A 58 -0.77 -10.70 -20.11
CA PRO A 58 -0.42 -9.45 -19.42
C PRO A 58 -1.19 -8.21 -19.94
N VAL A 59 -1.46 -8.17 -21.25
CA VAL A 59 -2.18 -7.07 -21.91
C VAL A 59 -3.60 -6.89 -21.37
N GLY A 60 -4.30 -7.98 -21.03
CA GLY A 60 -5.65 -7.91 -20.48
C GLY A 60 -5.69 -7.29 -19.08
N ALA A 61 -4.71 -7.63 -18.24
CA ALA A 61 -4.56 -7.06 -16.91
C ALA A 61 -4.24 -5.56 -16.97
N VAL A 62 -3.37 -5.15 -17.88
CA VAL A 62 -3.03 -3.73 -18.09
C VAL A 62 -4.25 -2.94 -18.57
N ALA A 63 -5.00 -3.47 -19.55
CA ALA A 63 -6.21 -2.82 -20.04
C ALA A 63 -7.26 -2.65 -18.92
N GLN A 64 -7.44 -3.68 -18.08
CA GLN A 64 -8.32 -3.59 -16.91
C GLN A 64 -7.83 -2.54 -15.91
N LEU A 65 -6.53 -2.51 -15.60
CA LEU A 65 -5.96 -1.51 -14.70
C LEU A 65 -6.14 -0.08 -15.22
N VAL A 66 -5.94 0.14 -16.52
CA VAL A 66 -6.16 1.44 -17.17
C VAL A 66 -7.63 1.86 -17.06
N ALA A 67 -8.56 0.93 -17.28
CA ALA A 67 -9.99 1.20 -17.16
C ALA A 67 -10.39 1.56 -15.72
N VAL A 68 -9.89 0.81 -14.73
CA VAL A 68 -10.11 1.10 -13.30
C VAL A 68 -9.51 2.46 -12.93
N ALA A 69 -8.28 2.75 -13.35
CA ALA A 69 -7.63 4.03 -13.07
C ALA A 69 -8.39 5.20 -13.70
N ALA A 70 -8.93 5.04 -14.91
CA ALA A 70 -9.76 6.06 -15.54
C ALA A 70 -11.07 6.30 -14.75
N ALA A 71 -11.75 5.25 -14.31
CA ALA A 71 -12.95 5.36 -13.49
C ALA A 71 -12.67 5.96 -12.10
N LEU A 72 -11.57 5.59 -11.47
CA LEU A 72 -11.17 6.17 -10.18
C LEU A 72 -10.87 7.66 -10.31
N ARG A 73 -10.15 8.09 -11.34
CA ARG A 73 -9.85 9.52 -11.58
C ARG A 73 -11.11 10.37 -11.75
N THR A 74 -12.18 9.82 -12.32
CA THR A 74 -13.44 10.56 -12.47
C THR A 74 -14.31 10.46 -11.21
N GLY A 75 -14.19 9.39 -10.44
CA GLY A 75 -15.00 9.13 -9.25
C GLY A 75 -14.47 9.75 -7.96
N VAL A 76 -13.15 9.92 -7.82
CA VAL A 76 -12.51 10.22 -6.52
C VAL A 76 -13.03 11.49 -5.86
N ASP A 77 -13.29 12.55 -6.62
CA ASP A 77 -13.80 13.83 -6.09
C ASP A 77 -15.26 13.75 -5.60
N ARG A 78 -15.97 12.67 -5.95
CA ARG A 78 -17.36 12.41 -5.53
C ARG A 78 -17.44 11.47 -4.34
N VAL A 79 -16.31 10.96 -3.88
CA VAL A 79 -16.26 10.04 -2.75
C VAL A 79 -16.54 10.84 -1.48
N GLU A 80 -17.62 10.46 -0.79
CA GLU A 80 -18.00 11.09 0.47
C GLU A 80 -16.93 10.85 1.54
N ASP A 81 -16.70 11.86 2.38
CA ASP A 81 -15.91 11.69 3.59
C ASP A 81 -16.72 10.92 4.64
N ALA A 82 -16.71 9.59 4.51
CA ALA A 82 -17.40 8.66 5.38
C ALA A 82 -16.49 7.50 5.78
N THR A 83 -16.98 6.63 6.66
CA THR A 83 -16.27 5.44 7.10
C THR A 83 -16.61 4.23 6.22
N LEU A 84 -15.64 3.32 6.09
CA LEU A 84 -15.82 2.04 5.40
C LEU A 84 -15.10 0.91 6.13
N GLY A 85 -15.53 -0.32 5.88
CA GLY A 85 -14.87 -1.52 6.38
C GLY A 85 -13.88 -2.08 5.36
N PHE A 86 -12.64 -2.34 5.77
CA PHE A 86 -11.62 -2.95 4.91
C PHE A 86 -10.72 -3.88 5.73
N GLN A 87 -10.63 -5.15 5.32
CA GLN A 87 -9.81 -6.18 5.98
C GLN A 87 -9.97 -6.23 7.52
N GLY A 88 -11.22 -6.15 7.99
CA GLY A 88 -11.54 -6.18 9.42
C GLY A 88 -11.23 -4.88 10.18
N ARG A 89 -10.79 -3.82 9.50
CA ARG A 89 -10.58 -2.47 10.04
C ARG A 89 -11.68 -1.52 9.58
N VAL A 90 -11.82 -0.41 10.31
CA VAL A 90 -12.67 0.73 9.90
C VAL A 90 -11.77 1.92 9.65
N LEU A 91 -11.82 2.44 8.43
CA LEU A 91 -11.03 3.59 7.96
C LEU A 91 -11.98 4.71 7.55
N THR A 92 -11.49 5.95 7.59
CA THR A 92 -12.11 7.00 6.76
C THR A 92 -11.86 6.69 5.29
N THR A 93 -12.67 7.24 4.40
CA THR A 93 -12.46 7.00 2.97
C THR A 93 -11.15 7.65 2.49
N GLY A 94 -10.75 8.77 3.08
CA GLY A 94 -9.43 9.37 2.86
C GLY A 94 -8.27 8.45 3.27
N ASP A 95 -8.33 7.86 4.47
CA ASP A 95 -7.31 6.94 4.97
C ASP A 95 -7.21 5.65 4.12
N PHE A 96 -8.36 5.14 3.67
CA PHE A 96 -8.42 4.00 2.76
C PHE A 96 -7.75 4.31 1.41
N LEU A 97 -8.06 5.46 0.82
CA LEU A 97 -7.45 5.87 -0.45
C LEU A 97 -5.95 6.14 -0.30
N ALA A 98 -5.52 6.74 0.82
CA ALA A 98 -4.12 6.95 1.13
C ALA A 98 -3.37 5.62 1.27
N THR A 99 -3.94 4.65 1.98
CA THR A 99 -3.41 3.29 2.08
C THR A 99 -3.18 2.67 0.70
N TRP A 100 -4.16 2.76 -0.21
CA TRP A 100 -4.01 2.24 -1.57
C TRP A 100 -2.97 2.99 -2.40
N ALA A 101 -2.85 4.30 -2.22
CA ALA A 101 -1.81 5.09 -2.88
C ALA A 101 -0.40 4.66 -2.45
N VAL A 102 -0.21 4.34 -1.16
CA VAL A 102 1.07 3.82 -0.63
C VAL A 102 1.34 2.41 -1.16
N GLU A 103 0.38 1.48 -1.09
CA GLU A 103 0.49 0.12 -1.63
C GLU A 103 0.96 0.15 -3.09
N LEU A 104 0.28 0.95 -3.93
CA LEU A 104 0.60 1.05 -5.35
C LEU A 104 1.96 1.72 -5.60
N ALA A 105 2.34 2.74 -4.84
CA ALA A 105 3.65 3.37 -4.98
C ALA A 105 4.78 2.40 -4.66
N VAL A 106 4.64 1.61 -3.59
CA VAL A 106 5.62 0.61 -3.17
C VAL A 106 5.73 -0.51 -4.21
N HIS A 107 4.61 -1.06 -4.71
CA HIS A 107 4.65 -2.09 -5.75
C HIS A 107 5.18 -1.56 -7.08
N GLN A 108 4.94 -0.29 -7.40
CA GLN A 108 5.51 0.31 -8.60
C GLN A 108 7.04 0.51 -8.46
N LEU A 109 7.57 0.75 -7.26
CA LEU A 109 9.03 0.69 -7.00
C LEU A 109 9.56 -0.73 -7.18
N ASP A 110 8.82 -1.75 -6.73
CA ASP A 110 9.20 -3.15 -6.92
C ASP A 110 9.26 -3.51 -8.42
N LEU A 111 8.27 -3.09 -9.21
CA LEU A 111 8.28 -3.28 -10.67
C LEU A 111 9.43 -2.53 -11.35
N ALA A 112 9.71 -1.29 -10.93
CA ALA A 112 10.75 -0.46 -11.51
C ALA A 112 12.17 -0.98 -11.24
N ARG A 113 12.36 -1.91 -10.30
CA ARG A 113 13.65 -2.59 -10.08
C ARG A 113 14.07 -3.43 -11.30
N ASP A 114 13.12 -4.21 -11.83
CA ASP A 114 13.41 -5.23 -12.84
C ASP A 114 12.88 -4.85 -14.24
N LEU A 115 11.96 -3.87 -14.31
CA LEU A 115 11.32 -3.45 -15.55
C LEU A 115 11.55 -1.97 -15.84
N ALA A 116 11.66 -1.62 -17.12
CA ALA A 116 11.70 -0.24 -17.58
C ALA A 116 10.29 0.39 -17.55
N VAL A 117 9.82 0.73 -16.34
CA VAL A 117 8.54 1.41 -16.10
C VAL A 117 8.76 2.78 -15.44
N PRO A 118 7.83 3.74 -15.59
CA PRO A 118 7.92 5.02 -14.91
C PRO A 118 8.00 4.86 -13.38
N SER A 119 8.73 5.77 -12.72
CA SER A 119 8.71 5.91 -11.26
C SER A 119 7.30 6.28 -10.76
N PRO A 120 6.93 5.95 -9.51
CA PRO A 120 5.69 6.44 -8.92
C PRO A 120 5.65 7.98 -8.90
N PRO A 121 4.45 8.59 -8.96
CA PRO A 121 4.32 10.04 -8.84
C PRO A 121 4.93 10.57 -7.55
N ALA A 122 5.60 11.73 -7.60
CA ALA A 122 6.28 12.32 -6.44
C ALA A 122 5.37 12.48 -5.21
N ARG A 123 4.11 12.90 -5.40
CA ARG A 123 3.12 13.00 -4.31
C ARG A 123 2.79 11.65 -3.65
N ALA A 124 2.84 10.56 -4.40
CA ALA A 124 2.60 9.22 -3.86
C ALA A 124 3.81 8.71 -3.07
N LEU A 125 5.03 9.03 -3.52
CA LEU A 125 6.26 8.78 -2.77
C LEU A 125 6.32 9.60 -1.47
N ALA A 126 5.95 10.89 -1.52
CA ALA A 126 5.88 11.73 -0.34
C ALA A 126 4.86 11.20 0.68
N LEU A 127 3.69 10.75 0.23
CA LEU A 127 2.69 10.10 1.08
C LEU A 127 3.23 8.80 1.68
N ALA A 128 3.87 7.94 0.87
CA ALA A 128 4.49 6.71 1.35
C ALA A 128 5.56 6.98 2.40
N ARG A 129 6.42 7.99 2.20
CA ARG A 129 7.41 8.43 3.20
C ARG A 129 6.73 8.89 4.49
N GLN A 130 5.69 9.73 4.40
CA GLN A 130 4.94 10.19 5.57
C GLN A 130 4.34 9.01 6.36
N THR A 131 3.80 8.01 5.66
CA THR A 131 3.26 6.79 6.26
C THR A 131 4.34 6.01 7.04
N VAL A 132 5.49 5.74 6.43
CA VAL A 132 6.56 5.00 7.13
C VAL A 132 7.23 5.82 8.23
N GLU A 133 7.36 7.14 8.09
CA GLU A 133 7.84 8.03 9.16
C GLU A 133 6.86 8.08 10.33
N ALA A 134 5.54 8.09 10.07
CA ALA A 134 4.52 8.01 11.11
C ALA A 134 4.58 6.68 11.86
N LEU A 135 4.79 5.56 11.15
CA LEU A 135 5.02 4.26 11.78
C LEU A 135 6.30 4.25 12.61
N LEU A 136 7.39 4.79 12.09
CA LEU A 136 8.68 4.92 12.77
C LEU A 136 8.62 5.84 13.99
N GLY A 137 7.72 6.82 13.99
CA GLY A 137 7.66 7.89 14.98
C GLY A 137 8.82 8.89 14.86
N ASP A 138 9.52 8.90 13.73
CA ASP A 138 10.67 9.78 13.45
C ASP A 138 10.87 9.97 11.94
N ARG A 139 11.72 10.92 11.56
CA ARG A 139 12.10 11.19 10.16
C ARG A 139 13.09 10.14 9.65
N LEU A 140 12.90 9.74 8.40
CA LEU A 140 13.87 8.90 7.71
C LEU A 140 15.04 9.74 7.18
N PRO A 141 16.27 9.20 7.16
CA PRO A 141 17.40 9.86 6.54
C PRO A 141 17.23 10.00 5.02
N GLY A 142 17.91 10.99 4.43
CA GLY A 142 17.94 11.23 2.98
C GLY A 142 16.92 12.25 2.49
N ASP A 143 17.25 12.92 1.38
CA ASP A 143 16.42 13.97 0.79
C ASP A 143 15.43 13.42 -0.25
N ASP A 144 15.58 12.15 -0.65
CA ASP A 144 14.77 11.54 -1.69
C ASP A 144 13.73 10.57 -1.11
N ASP A 145 12.46 10.76 -1.48
CA ASP A 145 11.36 9.97 -0.93
C ASP A 145 11.41 8.50 -1.36
N ALA A 146 11.88 8.22 -2.58
CA ALA A 146 11.97 6.85 -3.08
C ALA A 146 12.98 6.00 -2.28
N GLY A 147 14.17 6.54 -2.03
CA GLY A 147 15.25 5.92 -1.28
C GLY A 147 14.92 5.75 0.20
N ALA A 148 14.22 6.72 0.79
CA ALA A 148 13.67 6.62 2.14
C ALA A 148 12.62 5.50 2.24
N VAL A 149 11.67 5.43 1.29
CA VAL A 149 10.66 4.36 1.24
C VAL A 149 11.30 3.00 0.99
N LEU A 150 12.25 2.88 0.06
CA LEU A 150 12.95 1.61 -0.19
C LEU A 150 13.70 1.12 1.05
N LEU A 151 14.33 2.01 1.81
CA LEU A 151 15.00 1.71 3.07
C LEU A 151 14.01 1.24 4.14
N ALA A 152 13.00 2.06 4.42
CA ALA A 152 12.03 1.83 5.50
C ALA A 152 11.23 0.54 5.32
N THR A 153 11.18 0.06 4.09
CA THR A 153 10.34 -1.04 3.65
C THR A 153 11.17 -2.28 3.29
N GLY A 154 12.47 -2.27 3.63
CA GLY A 154 13.38 -3.43 3.50
C GLY A 154 13.80 -3.76 2.06
N ARG A 155 13.45 -2.92 1.09
CA ARG A 155 13.78 -3.10 -0.34
C ARG A 155 15.17 -2.58 -0.70
N ARG A 156 15.82 -1.83 0.19
CA ARG A 156 17.20 -1.40 0.08
C ARG A 156 17.89 -1.57 1.44
N ALA A 157 19.15 -2.02 1.42
CA ALA A 157 19.95 -2.07 2.63
C ALA A 157 20.31 -0.65 3.11
N ALA A 158 20.30 -0.45 4.43
CA ALA A 158 20.77 0.77 5.06
C ALA A 158 22.30 0.90 4.92
N THR A 159 22.78 2.11 4.65
CA THR A 159 24.20 2.46 4.77
C THR A 159 24.58 2.64 6.24
N ALA A 160 25.89 2.61 6.54
CA ALA A 160 26.38 2.84 7.90
C ALA A 160 25.95 4.20 8.47
N ASP A 161 25.93 5.25 7.63
CA ASP A 161 25.52 6.59 8.04
C ASP A 161 24.01 6.70 8.30
N GLU A 162 23.19 6.03 7.49
CA GLU A 162 21.74 5.93 7.72
C GLU A 162 21.46 5.15 9.02
N LEU A 163 22.16 4.05 9.28
CA LEU A 163 22.04 3.29 10.54
C LEU A 163 22.40 4.15 11.75
N ARG A 164 23.51 4.91 11.68
CA ARG A 164 23.88 5.85 12.75
C ARG A 164 22.83 6.94 12.95
N THR A 165 22.25 7.45 11.87
CA THR A 165 21.23 8.51 11.92
C THR A 165 19.93 8.00 12.54
N LEU A 166 19.52 6.77 12.18
CA LEU A 166 18.31 6.13 12.70
C LEU A 166 18.45 5.70 14.18
N GLY A 167 19.66 5.39 14.63
CA GLY A 167 19.90 4.91 16.00
C GLY A 167 19.03 3.69 16.32
N ALA A 168 18.32 3.73 17.45
CA ALA A 168 17.39 2.66 17.86
C ALA A 168 16.23 2.44 16.87
N GLY A 169 15.88 3.45 16.06
CA GLY A 169 14.85 3.31 15.02
C GLY A 169 15.21 2.28 13.95
N ALA A 170 16.50 1.97 13.76
CA ALA A 170 16.95 0.96 12.80
C ALA A 170 16.42 -0.45 13.15
N GLU A 171 16.19 -0.74 14.44
CA GLU A 171 15.66 -2.03 14.90
C GLU A 171 14.18 -2.24 14.55
N ARG A 172 13.48 -1.17 14.17
CA ARG A 172 12.07 -1.20 13.78
C ARG A 172 11.86 -1.48 12.30
N LEU A 173 12.91 -1.49 11.50
CA LEU A 173 12.81 -1.78 10.07
C LEU A 173 12.72 -3.30 9.81
N PRO A 174 11.96 -3.74 8.80
CA PRO A 174 11.09 -2.96 7.91
C PRO A 174 9.74 -2.62 8.55
N LEU A 175 9.10 -1.56 8.04
CA LEU A 175 7.85 -1.02 8.59
C LEU A 175 6.58 -1.43 7.82
N LEU A 176 6.71 -1.94 6.59
CA LEU A 176 5.63 -2.52 5.77
C LEU A 176 6.03 -3.91 5.25
#